data_AF-A0A7C7W6C4-F1
#
_entry.id   AF-A0A7C7W6C4-F1
#
_cell.length_a   1.000
_cell.length_b   1.000
_cell.length_c   1.000
_cell.angle_alpha   90.00
_cell.angle_beta   90.00
_cell.angle_gamma   90.00
#
_symmetry.space_group_name_H-M   'P 1'
#
loop_
_entity.id
_entity.type
_entity.pdbx_description
1 polymer ?
#
loop_
_entity_poly.entity_id
_entity_poly.type
_entity_poly.pdbx_seq_one_letter_code
_entity_poly.pdbx_strand_id
1 'polypeptide(L)'
;MTIYPEIAVNIPQISGTFHYHLPPELEGQVDIGHLVTVPFGRQTVQGIVLALADDPTVPKTKPVLEVLDPLPVITRPQIELAKHLSKISLTPLAACIALMLPPGLSQTADTLYRLTPAGEETALRIAAEAQSALPLPETQQPTPAQRRFLALLNARGPLRGRQIERALPRRNWKATANALKRKGLVSSEPVLQTPKVRPKTVRTVELAVPPAKAETQMDKLARSGTPALERRQKIIRFLLREQKAVKAAWVYAESGGNLSDLKRLEKMGLVFLGQTESVRDPLAGIDFVAAEPPKLTREQEEVWTQVQRGMQQAAAGQSVLPFLLYGVTGSGKTEIYLRAVEFAIRQGKQAIILVPEIALTPQTVRRFVARFPEKVGLIHSRLSPGERYDTWRRARAGLISLVVGPRSALFTPFENLGLIVVDECHDQSYYQTESAPAYSARDLAAAYARQINAVCLAGSATPGVVTAFHAARGEWQALSLPERILAHKQAVHQQMEKIAQTGQAALAA
;
A
#
# COMPACT_ATOMS: atom_id res chain seq x y z
N MET A 1 15.30 2.18 -32.19
CA MET A 1 16.47 2.50 -31.34
C MET A 1 16.44 1.53 -30.17
N THR A 2 17.55 0.89 -29.85
CA THR A 2 17.59 -0.07 -28.73
C THR A 2 17.58 0.71 -27.42
N ILE A 3 16.55 0.51 -26.59
CA ILE A 3 16.42 1.18 -25.30
C ILE A 3 17.07 0.32 -24.21
N TYR A 4 17.82 0.95 -23.31
CA TYR A 4 18.52 0.32 -22.20
C TYR A 4 17.97 0.81 -20.85
N PRO A 5 17.10 0.02 -20.19
CA PRO A 5 16.61 0.37 -18.85
C PRO A 5 17.74 0.38 -17.82
N GLU A 6 17.86 1.48 -17.08
CA GLU A 6 18.66 1.57 -15.87
C GLU A 6 17.83 1.05 -14.69
N ILE A 7 18.26 -0.04 -14.06
CA ILE A 7 17.47 -0.75 -13.06
C ILE A 7 18.19 -0.77 -11.70
N ALA A 8 17.48 -0.35 -10.65
CA ALA A 8 17.86 -0.65 -9.27
C ALA A 8 17.33 -2.03 -8.89
N VAL A 9 18.24 -2.98 -8.67
CA VAL A 9 17.87 -4.33 -8.23
C VAL A 9 17.39 -4.28 -6.78
N ASN A 10 16.27 -4.96 -6.49
CA ASN A 10 15.65 -5.00 -5.17
C ASN A 10 16.38 -5.96 -4.22
N ILE A 11 17.67 -5.71 -4.02
CA ILE A 11 18.54 -6.41 -3.08
C ILE A 11 19.08 -5.34 -2.12
N PRO A 12 18.61 -5.28 -0.86
CA PRO A 12 18.91 -4.17 0.06
C PRO A 12 20.40 -3.91 0.28
N GLN A 13 21.26 -4.92 0.12
CA GLN A 13 22.72 -4.80 0.32
C GLN A 13 23.48 -4.33 -0.92
N ILE A 14 22.85 -4.30 -2.09
CA ILE A 14 23.50 -3.90 -3.34
C ILE A 14 23.35 -2.39 -3.52
N SER A 15 24.49 -1.73 -3.70
CA SER A 15 24.56 -0.33 -4.06
C SER A 15 24.66 -0.18 -5.58
N GLY A 16 24.02 0.86 -6.11
CA GLY A 16 24.10 1.22 -7.53
C GLY A 16 22.94 0.72 -8.39
N THR A 17 23.08 0.97 -9.68
CA THR A 17 22.12 0.69 -10.74
C THR A 17 22.81 -0.06 -11.88
N PHE A 18 22.04 -0.77 -12.68
CA PHE A 18 22.57 -1.65 -13.72
C PHE A 18 21.77 -1.51 -15.02
N HIS A 19 22.46 -1.45 -16.15
CA HIS A 19 21.83 -1.38 -17.47
C HIS A 19 21.52 -2.77 -18.03
N TYR A 20 20.32 -2.91 -18.56
CA TYR A 20 19.81 -4.09 -19.26
C TYR A 20 19.36 -3.68 -20.66
N HIS A 21 19.10 -4.62 -21.56
CA HIS A 21 18.40 -4.34 -22.82
C HIS A 21 16.96 -4.85 -22.76
N LEU A 22 16.06 -4.21 -23.50
CA LEU A 22 14.71 -4.70 -23.72
C LEU A 22 14.69 -5.70 -24.87
N PRO A 23 14.17 -6.93 -24.66
CA PRO A 23 13.77 -7.81 -25.76
C PRO A 23 12.63 -7.16 -26.59
N PRO A 24 12.52 -7.47 -27.89
CA PRO A 24 11.46 -6.91 -28.75
C PRO A 24 10.04 -7.11 -28.22
N GLU A 25 9.80 -8.20 -27.49
CA GLU A 25 8.49 -8.54 -26.93
C GLU A 25 8.05 -7.60 -25.78
N LEU A 26 9.00 -6.89 -25.16
CA LEU A 26 8.76 -5.97 -24.05
C LEU A 26 8.86 -4.49 -24.47
N GLU A 27 9.14 -4.21 -25.75
CA GLU A 27 9.14 -2.84 -26.26
C GLU A 27 7.75 -2.20 -26.12
N GLY A 28 7.70 -0.95 -25.66
CA GLY A 28 6.45 -0.22 -25.39
C GLY A 28 5.71 -0.65 -24.12
N GLN A 29 6.15 -1.70 -23.42
CA GLN A 29 5.55 -2.18 -22.16
C GLN A 29 6.33 -1.75 -20.91
N VAL A 30 7.53 -1.21 -21.09
CA VAL A 30 8.42 -0.79 -19.99
C VAL A 30 8.57 0.73 -19.98
N ASP A 31 8.27 1.33 -18.83
CA ASP A 31 8.52 2.74 -18.53
C ASP A 31 9.19 2.89 -17.15
N ILE A 32 9.66 4.09 -16.84
CA ILE A 32 10.19 4.47 -15.54
C ILE A 32 9.18 4.15 -14.43
N GLY A 33 9.67 3.55 -13.34
CA GLY A 33 8.89 3.12 -12.19
C GLY A 33 8.31 1.71 -12.31
N HIS A 34 8.46 1.02 -13.46
CA HIS A 34 8.00 -0.36 -13.61
C HIS A 34 8.81 -1.34 -12.75
N LEU A 35 8.09 -2.34 -12.23
CA LEU A 35 8.67 -3.50 -11.55
C LEU A 35 8.93 -4.60 -12.57
N VAL A 36 10.20 -4.99 -12.70
CA VAL A 36 10.65 -5.98 -13.68
C VAL A 36 11.45 -7.10 -13.03
N THR A 37 11.61 -8.22 -13.72
CA THR A 37 12.57 -9.26 -13.35
C THR A 37 13.78 -9.24 -14.27
N VAL A 38 14.96 -9.39 -13.67
CA VAL A 38 16.25 -9.32 -14.38
C VAL A 38 17.24 -10.36 -13.86
N PRO A 39 18.14 -10.88 -14.70
CA PRO A 39 19.22 -11.76 -14.28
C PRO A 39 20.36 -10.96 -13.63
N PHE A 40 20.61 -11.17 -12.34
CA PHE A 40 21.68 -10.55 -11.58
C PHE A 40 22.66 -11.61 -11.04
N GLY A 41 23.89 -11.64 -11.55
CA GLY A 41 24.84 -12.72 -11.24
C GLY A 41 24.31 -14.09 -11.68
N ARG A 42 24.14 -15.02 -10.73
CA ARG A 42 23.60 -16.39 -10.92
C ARG A 42 22.11 -16.51 -10.60
N GLN A 43 21.43 -15.40 -10.36
CA GLN A 43 20.06 -15.38 -9.87
C GLN A 43 19.17 -14.45 -10.68
N THR A 44 17.86 -14.69 -10.63
CA THR A 44 16.86 -13.75 -11.13
C THR A 44 16.32 -12.95 -9.96
N VAL A 45 16.29 -11.62 -10.10
CA VAL A 45 15.81 -10.70 -9.06
C VAL A 45 14.80 -9.73 -9.61
N GLN A 46 13.99 -9.16 -8.72
CA GLN A 46 13.18 -8.00 -9.03
C GLN A 46 14.05 -6.75 -9.10
N GLY A 47 13.66 -5.80 -9.93
CA GLY A 47 14.24 -4.47 -9.95
C GLY A 47 13.21 -3.43 -10.38
N ILE A 48 13.50 -2.17 -10.08
CA ILE A 48 12.71 -1.03 -10.53
C ILE A 48 13.47 -0.30 -11.63
N VAL A 49 12.79 -0.02 -12.74
CA VAL A 49 13.30 0.82 -13.82
C VAL A 49 13.34 2.27 -13.33
N LEU A 50 14.54 2.87 -13.31
CA LEU A 50 14.75 4.24 -12.85
C LEU A 50 14.89 5.24 -13.99
N ALA A 51 15.46 4.80 -15.10
CA ALA A 51 15.63 5.58 -16.32
C ALA A 51 15.60 4.66 -17.55
N LEU A 52 15.37 5.25 -18.72
CA LEU A 52 15.52 4.62 -20.01
C LEU A 52 16.63 5.38 -20.74
N ALA A 53 17.72 4.70 -21.09
CA ALA A 53 18.87 5.28 -21.76
C ALA A 53 18.99 4.77 -23.21
N ASP A 54 19.57 5.59 -24.08
CA ASP A 54 19.87 5.21 -25.47
C ASP A 54 21.15 4.36 -25.57
N ASP A 55 22.06 4.50 -24.60
CA ASP A 55 23.34 3.79 -24.54
C ASP A 55 23.57 3.16 -23.16
N PRO A 56 24.10 1.91 -23.08
CA PRO A 56 24.43 1.28 -21.82
C PRO A 56 25.82 1.72 -21.33
N THR A 57 26.00 1.80 -20.02
CA THR A 57 27.33 2.03 -19.41
C THR A 57 28.27 0.82 -19.51
N VAL A 58 27.80 -0.31 -20.04
CA VAL A 58 28.56 -1.56 -20.18
C VAL A 58 28.40 -2.13 -21.59
N PRO A 59 29.46 -2.73 -22.16
CA PRO A 59 29.44 -3.23 -23.54
C PRO A 59 28.55 -4.46 -23.75
N LYS A 60 28.28 -5.23 -22.69
CA LYS A 60 27.40 -6.40 -22.73
C LYS A 60 26.32 -6.29 -21.68
N THR A 61 25.07 -6.19 -22.12
CA THR A 61 23.89 -6.17 -21.26
C THR A 61 23.20 -7.53 -21.26
N LYS A 62 22.44 -7.80 -20.19
CA LYS A 62 21.52 -8.93 -20.13
C LYS A 62 20.09 -8.45 -20.42
N PRO A 63 19.16 -9.33 -20.83
CA PRO A 63 17.78 -8.93 -21.11
C PRO A 63 17.00 -8.66 -19.82
N VAL A 64 16.02 -7.75 -19.92
CA VAL A 64 14.86 -7.75 -19.02
C VAL A 64 14.01 -8.99 -19.33
N LEU A 65 13.59 -9.73 -18.30
CA LEU A 65 12.89 -11.02 -18.51
C LEU A 65 11.37 -10.85 -18.54
N GLU A 66 10.81 -10.05 -17.64
CA GLU A 66 9.36 -9.89 -17.47
C GLU A 66 9.03 -8.56 -16.79
N VAL A 67 7.88 -7.98 -17.15
CA VAL A 67 7.25 -6.86 -16.45
C VAL A 67 6.19 -7.41 -15.49
N LEU A 68 6.33 -7.16 -14.20
CA LEU A 68 5.50 -7.81 -13.16
C LEU A 68 4.19 -7.09 -12.84
N ASP A 69 4.08 -5.80 -13.19
CA ASP A 69 2.86 -5.01 -13.05
C ASP A 69 2.69 -4.19 -14.34
N PRO A 70 1.48 -4.14 -14.93
CA PRO A 70 1.25 -3.43 -16.20
C PRO A 70 1.35 -1.90 -16.06
N LEU A 71 1.45 -1.38 -14.83
CA LEU A 71 1.63 0.04 -14.54
C LEU A 71 2.87 0.23 -13.67
N PRO A 72 3.52 1.41 -13.72
CA PRO A 72 4.58 1.78 -12.79
C PRO A 72 4.15 1.55 -11.34
N VAL A 73 5.02 1.00 -10.50
CA VAL A 73 4.73 0.75 -9.07
C VAL A 73 5.23 1.88 -8.17
N ILE A 74 6.11 2.73 -8.68
CA ILE A 74 6.52 3.97 -8.03
C ILE A 74 6.51 5.10 -9.05
N THR A 75 6.24 6.31 -8.58
CA THR A 75 6.18 7.50 -9.42
C THR A 75 7.57 8.10 -9.64
N ARG A 76 7.72 8.98 -10.65
CA ARG A 76 8.98 9.73 -10.86
C ARG A 76 9.35 10.59 -9.64
N PRO A 77 8.42 11.34 -9.01
CA PRO A 77 8.65 12.00 -7.73
C PRO A 77 9.22 11.08 -6.64
N GLN A 78 8.68 9.86 -6.52
CA GLN A 78 9.15 8.88 -5.55
C GLN A 78 10.58 8.40 -5.84
N ILE A 79 10.95 8.23 -7.11
CA ILE A 79 12.32 7.87 -7.50
C ILE A 79 13.31 8.95 -7.05
N GLU A 80 13.01 10.23 -7.29
CA GLU A 80 13.85 11.34 -6.85
C GLU A 80 13.91 11.46 -5.32
N LEU A 81 12.80 11.21 -4.64
CA LEU A 81 12.78 11.11 -3.18
C LEU A 81 13.68 9.98 -2.67
N ALA A 82 13.67 8.81 -3.33
CA ALA A 82 14.48 7.67 -2.94
C ALA A 82 15.98 7.95 -3.12
N LYS A 83 16.36 8.62 -4.22
CA LYS A 83 17.73 9.09 -4.46
C LYS A 83 18.17 10.10 -3.39
N HIS A 84 17.31 11.05 -3.06
CA HIS A 84 17.59 12.02 -1.99
C HIS A 84 17.77 11.34 -0.64
N LEU A 85 16.84 10.44 -0.28
CA LEU A 85 16.90 9.67 0.96
C LEU A 85 18.18 8.84 1.05
N SER A 86 18.53 8.12 -0.04
CA SER A 86 19.75 7.34 -0.13
C SER A 86 21.01 8.18 0.13
N LYS A 87 21.06 9.39 -0.42
CA LYS A 87 22.18 10.33 -0.23
C LYS A 87 22.28 10.82 1.21
N ILE A 88 21.17 11.23 1.84
CA ILE A 88 21.21 11.79 3.20
C ILE A 88 21.38 10.73 4.28
N SER A 89 20.90 9.50 4.05
CA SER A 89 20.98 8.41 5.02
C SER A 89 22.14 7.44 4.76
N LEU A 90 22.94 7.68 3.72
CA LEU A 90 24.02 6.80 3.26
C LEU A 90 23.59 5.33 3.12
N THR A 91 22.33 5.12 2.75
CA THR A 91 21.70 3.80 2.64
C THR A 91 21.58 3.42 1.16
N PRO A 92 21.75 2.14 0.77
CA PRO A 92 21.58 1.73 -0.62
C PRO A 92 20.22 2.14 -1.19
N LEU A 93 20.22 2.67 -2.42
CA LEU A 93 19.01 3.16 -3.10
C LEU A 93 17.88 2.12 -3.13
N ALA A 94 18.22 0.84 -3.32
CA ALA A 94 17.26 -0.26 -3.30
C ALA A 94 16.47 -0.34 -1.98
N ALA A 95 17.13 -0.11 -0.83
CA ALA A 95 16.47 -0.11 0.47
C ALA A 95 15.56 1.12 0.66
N CYS A 96 15.91 2.27 0.08
CA CYS A 96 15.05 3.46 0.06
C CYS A 96 13.81 3.25 -0.82
N ILE A 97 13.99 2.67 -2.02
CA ILE A 97 12.88 2.30 -2.92
C ILE A 97 11.94 1.30 -2.25
N ALA A 98 12.47 0.35 -1.47
CA ALA A 98 11.66 -0.65 -0.79
C ALA A 98 10.62 -0.04 0.18
N LEU A 99 10.84 1.17 0.71
CA LEU A 99 9.86 1.88 1.54
C LEU A 99 8.63 2.36 0.75
N MET A 100 8.76 2.51 -0.57
CA MET A 100 7.73 3.03 -1.48
C MET A 100 6.92 1.92 -2.14
N LEU A 101 7.39 0.67 -2.04
CA LEU A 101 6.70 -0.49 -2.55
C LEU A 101 5.67 -0.99 -1.52
N PRO A 102 4.46 -1.37 -1.97
CA PRO A 102 3.45 -1.88 -1.07
C PRO A 102 3.83 -3.28 -0.56
N PRO A 103 3.25 -3.71 0.58
CA PRO A 103 3.47 -5.05 1.11
C PRO A 103 3.14 -6.12 0.06
N GLY A 104 4.08 -7.02 -0.21
CA GLY A 104 3.89 -8.16 -1.11
C GLY A 104 4.38 -7.98 -2.54
N LEU A 105 4.69 -6.75 -2.98
CA LEU A 105 5.37 -6.49 -4.26
C LEU A 105 6.89 -6.51 -4.15
N SER A 106 7.45 -6.02 -3.03
CA SER A 106 8.87 -6.20 -2.72
C SER A 106 9.12 -7.63 -2.23
N GLN A 107 9.71 -8.47 -3.08
CA GLN A 107 10.10 -9.82 -2.71
C GLN A 107 11.58 -10.06 -2.98
N THR A 108 12.31 -10.39 -1.92
CA THR A 108 13.62 -11.01 -2.07
C THR A 108 13.45 -12.42 -2.61
N ALA A 109 14.33 -12.83 -3.53
CA ALA A 109 14.34 -14.20 -4.03
C ALA A 109 14.46 -15.18 -2.85
N ASP A 110 13.52 -16.12 -2.73
CA ASP A 110 13.68 -17.27 -1.83
C ASP A 110 14.65 -18.25 -2.48
N THR A 111 15.27 -19.15 -1.73
CA THR A 111 16.09 -20.21 -2.32
C THR A 111 15.31 -21.51 -2.30
N LEU A 112 15.04 -22.06 -3.48
CA LEU A 112 14.52 -23.42 -3.66
C LEU A 112 15.69 -24.40 -3.64
N TYR A 113 15.61 -25.40 -2.79
CA TYR A 113 16.59 -26.49 -2.70
C TYR A 113 15.97 -27.75 -3.29
N ARG A 114 16.74 -28.42 -4.14
CA ARG A 114 16.32 -29.66 -4.80
C ARG A 114 17.46 -30.66 -4.80
N LEU A 115 17.12 -31.95 -4.77
CA LEU A 115 18.11 -32.99 -4.95
C LEU A 115 18.64 -32.94 -6.39
N THR A 116 19.92 -33.22 -6.55
CA THR A 116 20.48 -33.57 -7.86
C THR A 116 20.26 -35.07 -8.09
N PRO A 117 20.45 -35.59 -9.31
CA PRO A 117 20.38 -37.04 -9.54
C PRO A 117 21.24 -37.86 -8.57
N ALA A 118 22.47 -37.39 -8.27
CA ALA A 118 23.34 -38.01 -7.27
C ALA A 118 22.80 -37.92 -5.83
N GLY A 119 22.10 -36.82 -5.50
CA GLY A 119 21.41 -36.63 -4.23
C GLY A 119 20.20 -37.55 -4.04
N GLU A 120 19.43 -37.79 -5.09
CA GLU A 120 18.29 -38.71 -5.11
C GLU A 120 18.75 -40.14 -4.88
N GLU A 121 19.78 -40.59 -5.61
CA GLU A 121 20.38 -41.91 -5.42
C GLU A 121 20.88 -42.10 -3.97
N THR A 122 21.56 -41.08 -3.43
CA THR A 122 22.04 -41.10 -2.04
C THR A 122 20.89 -41.15 -1.04
N ALA A 123 19.80 -40.41 -1.28
CA ALA A 123 18.63 -40.40 -0.39
C ALA A 123 17.88 -41.74 -0.41
N LEU A 124 17.78 -42.38 -1.58
CA LEU A 124 17.19 -43.72 -1.73
C LEU A 124 18.02 -44.78 -1.01
N ARG A 125 19.36 -44.73 -1.11
CA ARG A 125 20.26 -45.62 -0.36
C ARG A 125 20.08 -45.49 1.16
N ILE A 126 20.04 -44.27 1.67
CA ILE A 126 19.77 -44.00 3.10
C ILE A 126 18.40 -44.58 3.53
N ALA A 127 17.38 -44.48 2.68
CA ALA A 127 16.07 -45.03 2.97
C ALA A 127 16.07 -46.57 2.99
N ALA A 128 16.83 -47.20 2.09
CA ALA A 128 17.00 -48.65 2.03
C ALA A 128 17.84 -49.20 3.20
N GLU A 129 18.89 -48.50 3.63
CA GLU A 129 19.70 -48.84 4.82
C GLU A 129 18.90 -48.80 6.11
N ALA A 130 17.92 -47.91 6.23
CA ALA A 130 17.03 -47.88 7.38
C ALA A 130 16.13 -49.14 7.47
N GLN A 131 15.99 -49.89 6.37
CA GLN A 131 15.17 -51.11 6.26
C GLN A 131 16.02 -52.39 6.22
N SER A 132 17.28 -52.31 5.77
CA SER A 132 18.22 -53.43 5.63
C SER A 132 19.46 -53.14 6.48
N ALA A 133 19.65 -53.90 7.57
CA ALA A 133 20.67 -53.73 8.60
C ALA A 133 22.14 -53.95 8.17
N LEU A 134 22.53 -53.47 6.99
CA LEU A 134 23.90 -53.50 6.46
C LEU A 134 24.43 -52.05 6.30
N PRO A 135 25.46 -51.65 7.07
CA PRO A 135 25.95 -50.29 7.06
C PRO A 135 26.81 -49.97 5.82
N LEU A 136 26.73 -48.72 5.35
CA LEU A 136 27.60 -48.19 4.29
C LEU A 136 29.09 -48.18 4.70
N PRO A 137 30.02 -48.15 3.73
CA PRO A 137 31.42 -47.81 3.98
C PRO A 137 31.57 -46.46 4.69
N GLU A 138 32.38 -46.38 5.76
CA GLU A 138 32.51 -45.22 6.65
C GLU A 138 32.92 -43.91 5.95
N THR A 139 33.67 -44.01 4.85
CA THR A 139 34.34 -42.87 4.20
C THR A 139 33.41 -41.94 3.42
N GLN A 140 32.13 -42.28 3.25
CA GLN A 140 31.15 -41.46 2.50
C GLN A 140 29.82 -41.23 3.22
N GLN A 141 29.69 -41.66 4.48
CA GLN A 141 28.41 -41.56 5.17
C GLN A 141 28.01 -40.09 5.43
N PRO A 142 26.83 -39.64 4.97
CA PRO A 142 26.32 -38.32 5.31
C PRO A 142 26.05 -38.24 6.82
N THR A 143 26.36 -37.09 7.41
CA THR A 143 26.12 -36.82 8.84
C THR A 143 24.63 -36.93 9.18
N PRO A 144 24.23 -37.11 10.46
CA PRO A 144 22.82 -37.19 10.84
C PRO A 144 21.98 -35.97 10.38
N ALA A 145 22.60 -34.79 10.32
CA ALA A 145 21.97 -33.59 9.77
C ALA A 145 21.79 -33.66 8.25
N GLN A 146 22.80 -34.16 7.53
CA GLN A 146 22.75 -34.36 6.08
C GLN A 146 21.71 -35.42 5.68
N ARG A 147 21.66 -36.56 6.39
CA ARG A 147 20.65 -37.61 6.16
C ARG A 147 19.24 -37.07 6.29
N ARG A 148 18.95 -36.30 7.35
CA ARG A 148 17.63 -35.69 7.57
C ARG A 148 17.28 -34.68 6.50
N PHE A 149 18.26 -33.89 6.05
CA PHE A 149 18.03 -32.91 4.98
C PHE A 149 17.73 -33.58 3.64
N LEU A 150 18.51 -34.61 3.26
CA LEU A 150 18.28 -35.39 2.05
C LEU A 150 16.93 -36.14 2.10
N ALA A 151 16.62 -36.78 3.24
CA ALA A 151 15.34 -37.46 3.44
C ALA A 151 14.14 -36.50 3.35
N LEU A 152 14.27 -35.29 3.89
CA LEU A 152 13.22 -34.26 3.82
C LEU A 152 12.94 -33.85 2.36
N LEU A 153 13.98 -33.59 1.57
CA LEU A 153 13.82 -33.24 0.15
C LEU A 153 13.34 -34.42 -0.69
N ASN A 154 13.78 -35.64 -0.37
CA ASN A 154 13.31 -36.85 -1.05
C ASN A 154 11.81 -37.10 -0.81
N ALA A 155 11.35 -36.91 0.44
CA ALA A 155 9.96 -37.16 0.80
C ALA A 155 8.99 -36.06 0.33
N ARG A 156 9.43 -34.80 0.27
CA ARG A 156 8.56 -33.65 -0.03
C ARG A 156 8.85 -32.97 -1.36
N GLY A 157 9.83 -33.46 -2.12
CA GLY A 157 10.32 -32.81 -3.32
C GLY A 157 11.09 -31.51 -3.01
N PRO A 158 11.27 -30.64 -4.02
CA PRO A 158 11.94 -29.35 -3.87
C PRO A 158 11.28 -28.47 -2.81
N LEU A 159 12.07 -27.97 -1.85
CA LEU A 159 11.57 -27.12 -0.76
C LEU A 159 12.29 -25.78 -0.71
N ARG A 160 11.54 -24.74 -0.35
CA ARG A 160 12.07 -23.40 -0.12
C ARG A 160 12.73 -23.30 1.25
N GLY A 161 13.64 -22.34 1.41
CA GLY A 161 14.34 -22.09 2.68
C GLY A 161 13.40 -21.96 3.88
N ARG A 162 12.29 -21.22 3.74
CA ARG A 162 11.28 -21.09 4.82
C ARG A 162 10.54 -22.39 5.13
N GLN A 163 10.29 -23.24 4.12
CA GLN A 163 9.65 -24.53 4.31
C GLN A 163 10.59 -25.50 5.03
N ILE A 164 11.88 -25.45 4.69
CA ILE A 164 12.94 -26.20 5.38
C ILE A 164 13.09 -25.73 6.82
N GLU A 165 13.08 -24.42 7.07
CA GLU A 165 13.21 -23.85 8.42
C GLU A 165 12.04 -24.24 9.34
N ARG A 166 10.81 -24.33 8.79
CA ARG A 166 9.65 -24.87 9.51
C ARG A 166 9.74 -26.37 9.75
N ALA A 167 10.32 -27.13 8.81
CA ALA A 167 10.46 -28.58 8.92
C ALA A 167 11.64 -29.01 9.80
N LEU A 168 12.68 -28.17 9.91
CA LEU A 168 13.90 -28.39 10.69
C LEU A 168 14.16 -27.19 11.65
N PRO A 169 13.24 -26.88 12.58
CA PRO A 169 13.37 -25.73 13.46
C PRO A 169 14.57 -25.90 14.44
N ARG A 170 15.19 -24.78 14.82
CA ARG A 170 16.32 -24.70 15.77
C ARG A 170 17.59 -25.47 15.34
N ARG A 171 17.76 -25.73 14.04
CA ARG A 171 18.96 -26.38 13.47
C ARG A 171 19.63 -25.47 12.45
N ASN A 172 20.96 -25.49 12.39
CA ASN A 172 21.71 -24.79 11.35
C ASN A 172 21.62 -25.54 9.99
N TRP A 173 20.40 -25.58 9.44
CA TRP A 173 20.10 -26.25 8.17
C TRP A 173 20.83 -25.58 7.00
N LYS A 174 21.10 -24.27 7.08
CA LYS A 174 21.83 -23.51 6.04
C LYS A 174 23.25 -24.03 5.86
N ALA A 175 24.00 -24.27 6.95
CA ALA A 175 25.33 -24.86 6.88
C ALA A 175 25.29 -26.28 6.28
N THR A 176 24.27 -27.07 6.62
CA THR A 176 24.05 -28.42 6.09
C THR A 176 23.78 -28.40 4.58
N ALA A 177 22.89 -27.51 4.13
CA ALA A 177 22.57 -27.31 2.72
C ALA A 177 23.82 -26.88 1.92
N ASN A 178 24.62 -25.95 2.45
CA ASN A 178 25.87 -25.51 1.80
C ASN A 178 26.91 -26.64 1.70
N ALA A 179 27.00 -27.52 2.71
CA ALA A 179 27.88 -28.68 2.66
C ALA A 179 27.42 -29.71 1.62
N LEU A 180 26.12 -30.01 1.56
CA LEU A 180 25.54 -30.91 0.55
C LEU A 180 25.65 -30.36 -0.87
N LYS A 181 25.55 -29.03 -1.02
CA LYS A 181 25.76 -28.34 -2.28
C LYS A 181 27.20 -28.45 -2.78
N ARG A 182 28.19 -28.30 -1.89
CA ARG A 182 29.61 -28.54 -2.23
C ARG A 182 29.89 -29.98 -2.66
N LYS A 183 29.15 -30.95 -2.08
CA LYS A 183 29.21 -32.37 -2.47
C LYS A 183 28.41 -32.70 -3.75
N GLY A 184 27.75 -31.72 -4.37
CA GLY A 184 26.94 -31.93 -5.58
C GLY A 184 25.64 -32.71 -5.37
N LEU A 185 25.22 -32.97 -4.12
CA LEU A 185 24.02 -33.76 -3.78
C LEU A 185 22.75 -32.91 -3.73
N VAL A 186 22.89 -31.61 -3.50
CA VAL A 186 21.79 -30.65 -3.46
C VAL A 186 22.14 -29.49 -4.36
N SER A 187 21.21 -29.11 -5.23
CA SER A 187 21.30 -27.84 -5.96
C SER A 187 20.35 -26.84 -5.30
N SER A 188 20.68 -25.56 -5.46
CA SER A 188 19.86 -24.48 -4.94
C SER A 188 19.69 -23.43 -6.03
N GLU A 189 18.46 -23.08 -6.32
CA GLU A 189 18.13 -22.04 -7.28
C GLU A 189 17.28 -20.95 -6.61
N PRO A 190 17.56 -19.68 -6.90
CA PRO A 190 16.75 -18.57 -6.41
C PRO A 190 15.41 -18.57 -7.15
N VAL A 191 14.32 -18.47 -6.40
CA VAL A 191 12.97 -18.42 -6.92
C VAL A 191 12.30 -17.16 -6.40
N LEU A 192 11.85 -16.33 -7.33
CA LEU A 192 10.99 -15.19 -7.03
C LEU A 192 9.62 -15.71 -6.62
N GLN A 193 9.13 -15.27 -5.46
CA GLN A 193 7.78 -15.66 -5.04
C GLN A 193 6.74 -14.79 -5.76
N THR A 194 5.57 -15.38 -6.01
CA THR A 194 4.44 -14.64 -6.56
C THR A 194 3.94 -13.59 -5.54
N PRO A 195 3.43 -12.43 -5.99
CA PRO A 195 2.88 -11.41 -5.11
C PRO A 195 1.89 -12.01 -4.09
N LYS A 196 2.18 -11.83 -2.79
CA LYS A 196 1.38 -12.41 -1.70
C LYS A 196 0.03 -11.74 -1.51
N VAL A 197 -0.08 -10.49 -1.93
CA VAL A 197 -1.31 -9.71 -1.85
C VAL A 197 -1.82 -9.52 -3.26
N ARG A 198 -3.03 -10.00 -3.51
CA ARG A 198 -3.78 -9.76 -4.73
C ARG A 198 -5.04 -8.94 -4.39
N PRO A 199 -5.64 -8.26 -5.37
CA PRO A 199 -6.97 -7.70 -5.20
C PRO A 199 -7.93 -8.77 -4.66
N LYS A 200 -8.73 -8.43 -3.65
CA LYS A 200 -9.71 -9.36 -3.11
C LYS A 200 -10.87 -9.45 -4.11
N THR A 201 -11.06 -10.61 -4.73
CA THR A 201 -12.25 -10.83 -5.56
C THR A 201 -13.42 -11.32 -4.71
N VAL A 202 -14.61 -10.83 -5.02
CA VAL A 202 -15.87 -11.34 -4.47
C VAL A 202 -16.71 -11.88 -5.62
N ARG A 203 -17.42 -12.96 -5.36
CA ARG A 203 -18.39 -13.50 -6.33
C ARG A 203 -19.55 -12.53 -6.45
N THR A 204 -19.85 -12.14 -7.67
CA THR A 204 -21.00 -11.31 -8.00
C THR A 204 -22.00 -12.10 -8.83
N VAL A 205 -23.22 -11.61 -8.79
CA VAL A 205 -24.34 -12.12 -9.58
C VAL A 205 -24.97 -10.91 -10.27
N GLU A 206 -25.19 -11.01 -11.56
CA GLU A 206 -25.95 -10.02 -12.33
C GLU A 206 -26.91 -10.74 -13.28
N LEU A 207 -27.91 -10.02 -13.80
CA LEU A 207 -28.79 -10.56 -14.83
C LEU A 207 -28.00 -10.70 -16.14
N ALA A 208 -28.03 -11.90 -16.72
CA ALA A 208 -27.46 -12.16 -18.04
C ALA A 208 -28.43 -11.80 -19.18
N VAL A 209 -29.68 -11.47 -18.85
CA VAL A 209 -30.76 -11.15 -19.79
C VAL A 209 -31.42 -9.82 -19.45
N PRO A 210 -32.04 -9.14 -20.43
CA PRO A 210 -32.84 -7.94 -20.18
C PRO A 210 -33.94 -8.17 -19.14
N PRO A 211 -34.28 -7.17 -18.31
CA PRO A 211 -35.28 -7.28 -17.24
C PRO A 211 -36.60 -7.94 -17.66
N ALA A 212 -37.18 -7.52 -18.78
CA ALA A 212 -38.43 -8.07 -19.30
C ALA A 212 -38.36 -9.59 -19.57
N LYS A 213 -37.21 -10.09 -20.06
CA LYS A 213 -37.03 -11.53 -20.28
C LYS A 213 -36.89 -12.28 -18.96
N ALA A 214 -36.21 -11.73 -17.97
CA ALA A 214 -36.10 -12.35 -16.65
C ALA A 214 -37.48 -12.49 -15.96
N GLU A 215 -38.34 -11.47 -16.08
CA GLU A 215 -39.70 -11.48 -15.53
C GLU A 215 -40.57 -12.58 -16.15
N THR A 216 -40.52 -12.76 -17.47
CA THR A 216 -41.31 -13.79 -18.17
C THR A 216 -40.92 -15.23 -17.81
N GLN A 217 -39.74 -15.44 -17.23
CA GLN A 217 -39.25 -16.77 -16.85
C GLN A 217 -39.47 -17.12 -15.37
N MET A 218 -40.09 -16.24 -14.60
CA MET A 218 -40.30 -16.38 -13.15
C MET A 218 -41.03 -17.68 -12.75
N ASP A 219 -41.97 -18.15 -13.56
CA ASP A 219 -42.73 -19.38 -13.28
C ASP A 219 -42.00 -20.66 -13.69
N LYS A 220 -40.93 -20.54 -14.51
CA LYS A 220 -40.16 -21.67 -15.05
C LYS A 220 -38.87 -21.94 -14.27
N LEU A 221 -38.62 -21.23 -13.17
CA LEU A 221 -37.36 -21.30 -12.41
C LEU A 221 -37.19 -22.62 -11.62
N ALA A 222 -38.28 -23.32 -11.31
CA ALA A 222 -38.32 -24.63 -10.66
C ALA A 222 -39.73 -25.25 -10.81
N ARG A 223 -39.96 -26.45 -10.24
CA ARG A 223 -41.30 -27.04 -10.15
C ARG A 223 -42.20 -26.18 -9.26
N SER A 224 -43.47 -26.02 -9.66
CA SER A 224 -44.47 -25.27 -8.90
C SER A 224 -44.63 -25.82 -7.47
N GLY A 225 -44.81 -24.92 -6.50
CA GLY A 225 -44.96 -25.27 -5.09
C GLY A 225 -43.68 -25.67 -4.35
N THR A 226 -42.50 -25.56 -4.97
CA THR A 226 -41.23 -25.90 -4.28
C THR A 226 -40.61 -24.68 -3.58
N PRO A 227 -39.99 -24.85 -2.39
CA PRO A 227 -39.24 -23.78 -1.73
C PRO A 227 -38.11 -23.20 -2.59
N ALA A 228 -37.58 -24.01 -3.52
CA ALA A 228 -36.55 -23.57 -4.48
C ALA A 228 -37.10 -22.57 -5.52
N LEU A 229 -38.38 -22.70 -5.92
CA LEU A 229 -39.02 -21.75 -6.82
C LEU A 229 -39.07 -20.37 -6.17
N GLU A 230 -39.58 -20.30 -4.94
CA GLU A 230 -39.69 -19.05 -4.19
C GLU A 230 -38.34 -18.37 -3.99
N ARG A 231 -37.30 -19.12 -3.59
CA ARG A 231 -35.95 -18.58 -3.45
C ARG A 231 -35.42 -18.01 -4.76
N ARG A 232 -35.55 -18.74 -5.87
CA ARG A 232 -35.08 -18.27 -7.19
C ARG A 232 -35.85 -17.07 -7.71
N GLN A 233 -37.16 -17.02 -7.47
CA GLN A 233 -37.98 -15.84 -7.79
C GLN A 233 -37.54 -14.63 -6.97
N LYS A 234 -37.26 -14.79 -5.67
CA LYS A 234 -36.72 -13.72 -4.82
C LYS A 234 -35.34 -13.26 -5.30
N ILE A 235 -34.46 -14.17 -5.72
CA ILE A 235 -33.17 -13.82 -6.34
C ILE A 235 -33.40 -12.95 -7.57
N ILE A 236 -34.22 -13.37 -8.53
CA ILE A 236 -34.45 -12.62 -9.77
C ILE A 236 -35.09 -11.26 -9.49
N ARG A 237 -36.08 -11.16 -8.58
CA ARG A 237 -36.67 -9.87 -8.18
C ARG A 237 -35.64 -8.92 -7.56
N PHE A 238 -34.76 -9.45 -6.71
CA PHE A 238 -33.68 -8.66 -6.11
C PHE A 238 -32.73 -8.12 -7.19
N LEU A 239 -32.32 -8.96 -8.15
CA LEU A 239 -31.45 -8.55 -9.25
C LEU A 239 -32.12 -7.55 -10.21
N LEU A 240 -33.43 -7.70 -10.46
CA LEU A 240 -34.24 -6.75 -11.25
C LEU A 240 -34.30 -5.36 -10.60
N ARG A 241 -34.34 -5.30 -9.27
CA ARG A 241 -34.33 -4.04 -8.51
C ARG A 241 -32.98 -3.34 -8.57
N GLU A 242 -31.89 -4.07 -8.40
CA GLU A 242 -30.54 -3.49 -8.31
C GLU A 242 -29.95 -3.12 -9.68
N GLN A 243 -30.33 -3.81 -10.76
CA GLN A 243 -29.90 -3.58 -12.15
C GLN A 243 -28.37 -3.51 -12.38
N LYS A 244 -27.58 -4.02 -11.43
CA LYS A 244 -26.12 -4.05 -11.45
C LYS A 244 -25.61 -5.35 -10.84
N ALA A 245 -24.33 -5.64 -11.04
CA ALA A 245 -23.67 -6.74 -10.36
C ALA A 245 -23.68 -6.57 -8.83
N VAL A 246 -24.26 -7.55 -8.14
CA VAL A 246 -24.35 -7.57 -6.67
C VAL A 246 -23.56 -8.72 -6.08
N LYS A 247 -23.01 -8.53 -4.88
CA LYS A 247 -22.26 -9.57 -4.18
C LYS A 247 -23.18 -10.75 -3.86
N ALA A 248 -22.75 -11.98 -4.15
CA ALA A 248 -23.53 -13.19 -3.91
C ALA A 248 -24.01 -13.32 -2.45
N ALA A 249 -23.22 -12.84 -1.49
CA ALA A 249 -23.60 -12.83 -0.07
C ALA A 249 -24.86 -11.98 0.21
N TRP A 250 -25.04 -10.85 -0.48
CA TRP A 250 -26.22 -10.00 -0.35
C TRP A 250 -27.43 -10.66 -1.01
N VAL A 251 -27.21 -11.31 -2.16
CA VAL A 251 -28.25 -12.12 -2.80
C VAL A 251 -28.74 -13.21 -1.85
N TYR A 252 -27.85 -13.92 -1.13
CA TYR A 252 -28.26 -14.93 -0.15
C TYR A 252 -29.02 -14.31 1.03
N ALA A 253 -28.54 -13.18 1.56
CA ALA A 253 -29.18 -12.50 2.70
C ALA A 253 -30.60 -12.02 2.36
N GLU A 254 -30.80 -11.41 1.19
CA GLU A 254 -32.09 -10.84 0.77
C GLU A 254 -33.08 -11.89 0.25
N SER A 255 -32.59 -12.95 -0.40
CA SER A 255 -33.46 -13.95 -1.03
C SER A 255 -33.65 -15.24 -0.23
N GLY A 256 -32.81 -15.48 0.77
CA GLY A 256 -32.67 -16.79 1.43
C GLY A 256 -32.09 -17.89 0.53
N GLY A 257 -31.63 -17.55 -0.67
CA GLY A 257 -31.05 -18.45 -1.66
C GLY A 257 -29.66 -18.98 -1.30
N ASN A 258 -29.14 -19.89 -2.13
CA ASN A 258 -27.81 -20.46 -1.96
C ASN A 258 -27.08 -20.66 -3.31
N LEU A 259 -25.84 -21.16 -3.25
CA LEU A 259 -25.00 -21.36 -4.45
C LEU A 259 -25.62 -22.32 -5.48
N SER A 260 -26.39 -23.33 -5.05
CA SER A 260 -27.03 -24.26 -5.98
C SER A 260 -28.14 -23.60 -6.79
N ASP A 261 -28.87 -22.66 -6.18
CA ASP A 261 -29.90 -21.87 -6.85
C ASP A 261 -29.26 -20.93 -7.89
N LEU A 262 -28.16 -20.27 -7.54
CA LEU A 262 -27.39 -19.43 -8.47
C LEU A 262 -26.83 -20.21 -9.66
N LYS A 263 -26.19 -21.37 -9.41
CA LYS A 263 -25.70 -22.24 -10.49
C LYS A 263 -26.82 -22.73 -11.41
N ARG A 264 -28.02 -22.96 -10.85
CA ARG A 264 -29.17 -23.38 -11.66
C ARG A 264 -29.67 -22.25 -12.54
N LEU A 265 -29.77 -21.02 -12.01
CA LEU A 265 -30.13 -19.84 -12.79
C LEU A 265 -29.08 -19.51 -13.87
N GLU A 266 -27.79 -19.69 -13.58
CA GLU A 266 -26.70 -19.54 -14.55
C GLU A 266 -26.81 -20.56 -15.68
N LYS A 267 -27.06 -21.83 -15.36
CA LYS A 267 -27.33 -22.88 -16.37
C LYS A 267 -28.58 -22.59 -17.22
N MET A 268 -29.53 -21.82 -16.70
CA MET A 268 -30.70 -21.35 -17.44
C MET A 268 -30.41 -20.09 -18.27
N GLY A 269 -29.18 -19.55 -18.20
CA GLY A 269 -28.77 -18.34 -18.91
C GLY A 269 -29.40 -17.07 -18.35
N LEU A 270 -29.99 -17.09 -17.15
CA LEU A 270 -30.70 -15.94 -16.56
C LEU A 270 -29.79 -15.02 -15.75
N VAL A 271 -28.74 -15.58 -15.16
CA VAL A 271 -27.75 -14.83 -14.37
C VAL A 271 -26.35 -15.17 -14.82
N PHE A 272 -25.44 -14.21 -14.67
CA PHE A 272 -24.01 -14.41 -14.86
C PHE A 272 -23.32 -14.40 -13.50
N LEU A 273 -22.50 -15.42 -13.22
CA LEU A 273 -21.67 -15.48 -12.01
C LEU A 273 -20.28 -14.93 -12.30
N GLY A 274 -20.12 -13.65 -12.03
CA GLY A 274 -18.85 -12.95 -12.17
C GLY A 274 -17.97 -13.04 -10.92
N GLN A 275 -16.78 -12.49 -11.07
CA GLN A 275 -15.98 -12.03 -9.94
C GLN A 275 -15.67 -10.55 -10.16
N THR A 276 -15.98 -9.72 -9.17
CA THR A 276 -15.52 -8.32 -9.16
C THR A 276 -14.51 -8.12 -8.05
N GLU A 277 -13.60 -7.16 -8.25
CA GLU A 277 -12.73 -6.74 -7.16
C GLU A 277 -13.55 -6.04 -6.07
N SER A 278 -13.37 -6.47 -4.82
CA SER A 278 -13.86 -5.78 -3.64
C SER A 278 -12.68 -5.10 -2.96
N VAL A 279 -12.76 -3.78 -2.85
CA VAL A 279 -11.83 -2.99 -2.05
C VAL A 279 -12.04 -3.33 -0.57
N ARG A 280 -10.94 -3.56 0.15
CA ARG A 280 -10.91 -3.57 1.62
C ARG A 280 -10.71 -2.13 2.08
N ASP A 281 -11.80 -1.37 2.18
CA ASP A 281 -11.75 0.03 2.61
C ASP A 281 -11.82 0.12 4.14
N PRO A 282 -10.77 0.62 4.82
CA PRO A 282 -10.77 0.83 6.27
C PRO A 282 -11.85 1.82 6.75
N LEU A 283 -12.41 2.62 5.84
CA LEU A 283 -13.40 3.66 6.14
C LEU A 283 -14.86 3.22 5.94
N ALA A 284 -15.11 2.02 5.38
CA ALA A 284 -16.45 1.60 4.95
C ALA A 284 -17.53 1.52 6.06
N GLY A 285 -17.12 1.48 7.34
CA GLY A 285 -18.03 1.43 8.50
C GLY A 285 -18.11 2.73 9.30
N ILE A 286 -17.58 3.84 8.77
CA ILE A 286 -17.60 5.14 9.44
C ILE A 286 -18.73 5.97 8.81
N ASP A 287 -19.85 6.10 9.52
CA ASP A 287 -20.88 7.08 9.17
C ASP A 287 -20.35 8.50 9.40
N PHE A 288 -20.57 9.37 8.43
CA PHE A 288 -20.20 10.78 8.55
C PHE A 288 -21.32 11.67 8.02
N VAL A 289 -21.52 12.78 8.71
CA VAL A 289 -22.32 13.91 8.24
C VAL A 289 -21.34 14.95 7.72
N ALA A 290 -21.57 15.43 6.49
CA ALA A 290 -20.74 16.48 5.92
C ALA A 290 -20.75 17.71 6.84
N ALA A 291 -19.58 18.16 7.26
CA ALA A 291 -19.44 19.31 8.16
C ALA A 291 -19.14 20.58 7.35
N GLU A 292 -19.92 21.64 7.58
CA GLU A 292 -19.61 22.97 7.06
C GLU A 292 -18.33 23.51 7.73
N PRO A 293 -17.45 24.19 6.98
CA PRO A 293 -16.23 24.74 7.54
C PRO A 293 -16.56 25.93 8.44
N PRO A 294 -15.99 26.02 9.65
CA PRO A 294 -16.18 27.18 10.52
C PRO A 294 -15.59 28.44 9.87
N LYS A 295 -16.10 29.62 10.24
CA LYS A 295 -15.49 30.90 9.88
C LYS A 295 -14.14 31.03 10.59
N LEU A 296 -13.10 31.45 9.85
CA LEU A 296 -11.78 31.69 10.41
C LEU A 296 -11.80 32.93 11.30
N THR A 297 -10.98 32.91 12.36
CA THR A 297 -10.61 34.14 13.06
C THR A 297 -9.72 35.00 12.16
N ARG A 298 -9.53 36.28 12.51
CA ARG A 298 -8.64 37.18 11.76
C ARG A 298 -7.21 36.61 11.65
N GLU A 299 -6.64 36.13 12.75
CA GLU A 299 -5.30 35.53 12.77
C GLU A 299 -5.21 34.29 11.87
N GLN A 300 -6.25 33.45 11.88
CA GLN A 300 -6.34 32.28 11.02
C GLN A 300 -6.45 32.67 9.54
N GLU A 301 -7.18 33.72 9.21
CA GLU A 301 -7.31 34.23 7.84
C GLU A 301 -5.97 34.79 7.32
N GLU A 302 -5.22 35.50 8.16
CA GLU A 302 -3.88 36.01 7.84
C GLU A 302 -2.89 34.85 7.60
N VAL A 303 -2.91 33.83 8.46
CA VAL A 303 -2.12 32.60 8.28
C VAL A 303 -2.54 31.86 7.01
N TRP A 304 -3.85 31.69 6.80
CA TRP A 304 -4.40 31.00 5.64
C TRP A 304 -4.00 31.70 4.33
N THR A 305 -4.08 33.02 4.27
CA THR A 305 -3.70 33.83 3.10
C THR A 305 -2.24 33.58 2.72
N GLN A 306 -1.33 33.50 3.70
CA GLN A 306 0.09 33.23 3.44
C GLN A 306 0.31 31.80 2.91
N VAL A 307 -0.33 30.80 3.52
CA VAL A 307 -0.27 29.40 3.05
C VAL A 307 -0.84 29.29 1.64
N GLN A 308 -2.01 29.86 1.38
CA GLN A 308 -2.66 29.86 0.08
C GLN A 308 -1.79 30.50 -0.99
N ARG A 309 -1.16 31.64 -0.70
CA ARG A 309 -0.21 32.30 -1.61
C ARG A 309 0.99 31.39 -1.91
N GLY A 310 1.56 30.75 -0.89
CA GLY A 310 2.62 29.75 -1.09
C GLY A 310 2.16 28.61 -2.00
N MET A 311 0.96 28.08 -1.80
CA MET A 311 0.43 27.01 -2.64
C MET A 311 0.22 27.44 -4.10
N GLN A 312 -0.20 28.70 -4.33
CA GLN A 312 -0.31 29.27 -5.67
C GLN A 312 1.06 29.44 -6.34
N GLN A 313 2.06 29.92 -5.61
CA GLN A 313 3.45 30.05 -6.10
C GLN A 313 4.03 28.68 -6.48
N ALA A 314 3.85 27.69 -5.61
CA ALA A 314 4.27 26.32 -5.86
C ALA A 314 3.56 25.73 -7.09
N ALA A 315 2.26 25.97 -7.26
CA ALA A 315 1.52 25.58 -8.46
C ALA A 315 2.05 26.25 -9.75
N ALA A 316 2.58 27.46 -9.65
CA ALA A 316 3.24 28.16 -10.75
C ALA A 316 4.71 27.73 -10.98
N GLY A 317 5.20 26.69 -10.30
CA GLY A 317 6.55 26.17 -10.44
C GLY A 317 7.62 26.97 -9.69
N GLN A 318 7.22 27.85 -8.78
CA GLN A 318 8.16 28.60 -7.94
C GLN A 318 8.53 27.78 -6.70
N SER A 319 9.80 27.84 -6.30
CA SER A 319 10.26 27.22 -5.06
C SER A 319 9.67 27.97 -3.86
N VAL A 320 9.03 27.24 -2.95
CA VAL A 320 8.43 27.79 -1.72
C VAL A 320 9.12 27.21 -0.50
N LEU A 321 9.42 28.05 0.50
CA LEU A 321 10.00 27.58 1.75
C LEU A 321 8.96 26.81 2.57
N PRO A 322 9.36 25.80 3.36
CA PRO A 322 8.45 25.12 4.27
C PRO A 322 7.87 26.10 5.31
N PHE A 323 6.61 25.91 5.68
CA PHE A 323 5.95 26.69 6.72
C PHE A 323 6.05 25.97 8.07
N LEU A 324 6.42 26.70 9.12
CA LEU A 324 6.24 26.30 10.50
C LEU A 324 5.01 27.02 11.05
N LEU A 325 3.92 26.30 11.28
CA LEU A 325 2.73 26.80 11.97
C LEU A 325 2.85 26.54 13.47
N TYR A 326 3.31 27.56 14.18
CA TYR A 326 3.30 27.61 15.64
C TYR A 326 1.90 27.96 16.12
N GLY A 327 1.28 27.11 16.94
CA GLY A 327 0.00 27.44 17.53
C GLY A 327 -0.37 26.57 18.72
N VAL A 328 -0.82 27.19 19.80
CA VAL A 328 -1.21 26.49 21.02
C VAL A 328 -2.35 25.50 20.76
N THR A 329 -2.49 24.46 21.59
CA THR A 329 -3.61 23.51 21.45
C THR A 329 -4.95 24.25 21.53
N GLY A 330 -5.83 24.00 20.56
CA GLY A 330 -7.12 24.71 20.44
C GLY A 330 -7.09 26.02 19.65
N SER A 331 -5.95 26.44 19.11
CA SER A 331 -5.85 27.59 18.16
C SER A 331 -6.42 27.31 16.76
N GLY A 332 -6.84 26.07 16.50
CA GLY A 332 -7.45 25.67 15.23
C GLY A 332 -6.46 25.41 14.09
N LYS A 333 -5.22 25.00 14.39
CA LYS A 333 -4.24 24.54 13.38
C LYS A 333 -4.84 23.54 12.38
N THR A 334 -5.64 22.58 12.88
CA THR A 334 -6.30 21.58 12.05
C THR A 334 -7.21 22.19 10.99
N GLU A 335 -7.87 23.32 11.27
CA GLU A 335 -8.73 23.99 10.29
C GLU A 335 -7.91 24.57 9.14
N ILE A 336 -6.73 25.12 9.41
CA ILE A 336 -5.78 25.55 8.38
C ILE A 336 -5.35 24.36 7.50
N TYR A 337 -5.11 23.18 8.11
CA TYR A 337 -4.78 21.96 7.35
C TYR A 337 -5.92 21.52 6.44
N LEU A 338 -7.15 21.50 6.95
CA LEU A 338 -8.33 21.14 6.17
C LEU A 338 -8.51 22.10 4.99
N ARG A 339 -8.35 23.41 5.19
CA ARG A 339 -8.44 24.39 4.09
C ARG A 339 -7.32 24.24 3.07
N ALA A 340 -6.10 23.97 3.53
CA ALA A 340 -4.97 23.69 2.64
C ALA A 340 -5.24 22.45 1.77
N VAL A 341 -5.76 21.37 2.37
CA VAL A 341 -6.15 20.17 1.62
C VAL A 341 -7.26 20.48 0.62
N GLU A 342 -8.30 21.20 1.03
CA GLU A 342 -9.40 21.59 0.16
C GLU A 342 -8.89 22.40 -1.05
N PHE A 343 -8.00 23.34 -0.83
CA PHE A 343 -7.37 24.13 -1.89
C PHE A 343 -6.54 23.25 -2.83
N ALA A 344 -5.70 22.35 -2.31
CA ALA A 344 -4.93 21.41 -3.13
C ALA A 344 -5.84 20.56 -4.03
N ILE A 345 -6.89 19.96 -3.46
CA ILE A 345 -7.84 19.11 -4.19
C ILE A 345 -8.59 19.91 -5.26
N ARG A 346 -8.98 21.16 -4.98
CA ARG A 346 -9.63 22.03 -5.98
C ARG A 346 -8.71 22.37 -7.16
N GLN A 347 -7.40 22.35 -6.97
CA GLN A 347 -6.40 22.51 -8.04
C GLN A 347 -6.07 21.18 -8.75
N GLY A 348 -6.82 20.10 -8.49
CA GLY A 348 -6.54 18.77 -9.03
C GLY A 348 -5.28 18.11 -8.44
N LYS A 349 -4.72 18.68 -7.36
CA LYS A 349 -3.55 18.15 -6.65
C LYS A 349 -3.96 17.21 -5.52
N GLN A 350 -3.00 16.41 -5.07
CA GLN A 350 -3.13 15.44 -3.98
C GLN A 350 -2.44 15.98 -2.72
N ALA A 351 -2.81 15.45 -1.55
CA ALA A 351 -2.28 15.89 -0.26
C ALA A 351 -1.97 14.71 0.68
N ILE A 352 -0.89 14.84 1.45
CA ILE A 352 -0.52 13.90 2.51
C ILE A 352 -0.61 14.63 3.86
N ILE A 353 -1.28 14.02 4.83
CA ILE A 353 -1.28 14.46 6.22
C ILE A 353 -0.54 13.43 7.05
N LEU A 354 0.63 13.82 7.55
CA LEU A 354 1.37 13.06 8.53
C LEU A 354 0.87 13.44 9.92
N VAL A 355 0.47 12.44 10.71
CA VAL A 355 0.13 12.56 12.13
C VAL A 355 0.91 11.52 12.93
N PRO A 356 1.27 11.77 14.20
CA PRO A 356 1.85 10.72 15.04
C PRO A 356 0.94 9.49 15.09
N GLU A 357 1.51 8.28 15.15
CA GLU A 357 0.72 7.05 15.06
C GLU A 357 -0.35 6.94 16.17
N ILE A 358 -0.04 7.43 17.36
CA ILE A 358 -0.97 7.49 18.50
C ILE A 358 -2.08 8.54 18.32
N ALA A 359 -1.84 9.56 17.49
CA ALA A 359 -2.77 10.66 17.24
C ALA A 359 -3.74 10.36 16.07
N LEU A 360 -3.52 9.26 15.34
CA LEU A 360 -4.44 8.75 14.31
C LEU A 360 -5.66 8.08 14.95
N THR A 361 -6.37 8.82 15.78
CA THR A 361 -7.58 8.39 16.45
C THR A 361 -8.76 8.35 15.46
N PRO A 362 -9.80 7.54 15.71
CA PRO A 362 -11.03 7.58 14.92
C PRO A 362 -11.64 9.00 14.82
N GLN A 363 -11.48 9.83 15.84
CA GLN A 363 -11.96 11.21 15.83
C GLN A 363 -11.19 12.08 14.82
N THR A 364 -9.85 11.97 14.79
CA THR A 364 -9.01 12.68 13.82
C THR A 364 -9.39 12.27 12.40
N VAL A 365 -9.49 10.96 12.16
CA VAL A 365 -9.88 10.40 10.85
C VAL A 365 -11.26 10.91 10.43
N ARG A 366 -12.25 10.86 11.32
CA ARG A 366 -13.63 11.31 11.03
C ARG A 366 -13.67 12.76 10.54
N ARG A 367 -12.82 13.66 11.06
CA ARG A 367 -12.77 15.06 10.62
C ARG A 367 -12.37 15.18 9.15
N PHE A 368 -11.34 14.45 8.71
CA PHE A 368 -10.91 14.47 7.32
C PHE A 368 -11.94 13.80 6.39
N VAL A 369 -12.52 12.68 6.81
CA VAL A 369 -13.53 11.96 6.02
C VAL A 369 -14.82 12.78 5.86
N ALA A 370 -15.29 13.41 6.93
CA ALA A 370 -16.47 14.29 6.88
C ALA A 370 -16.26 15.51 5.97
N ARG A 371 -15.02 15.98 5.83
CA ARG A 371 -14.66 17.11 4.96
C ARG A 371 -14.44 16.70 3.50
N PHE A 372 -13.93 15.49 3.27
CA PHE A 372 -13.50 15.00 1.96
C PHE A 372 -14.04 13.60 1.67
N PRO A 373 -15.37 13.43 1.56
CA PRO A 373 -15.97 12.11 1.33
C PRO A 373 -15.37 11.44 0.09
N GLU A 374 -15.14 10.13 0.20
CA GLU A 374 -14.60 9.24 -0.87
C GLU A 374 -13.16 9.54 -1.34
N LYS A 375 -12.59 10.69 -0.98
CA LYS A 375 -11.25 11.13 -1.41
C LYS A 375 -10.13 10.75 -0.45
N VAL A 376 -10.44 10.19 0.73
CA VAL A 376 -9.48 9.88 1.80
C VAL A 376 -9.04 8.42 1.76
N GLY A 377 -7.74 8.19 1.92
CA GLY A 377 -7.15 6.90 2.26
C GLY A 377 -6.42 6.93 3.61
N LEU A 378 -6.35 5.78 4.27
CA LEU A 378 -5.61 5.60 5.52
C LEU A 378 -4.43 4.66 5.34
N ILE A 379 -3.33 4.99 6.01
CA ILE A 379 -2.14 4.13 6.14
C ILE A 379 -1.72 4.11 7.60
N HIS A 380 -1.59 2.93 8.21
CA HIS A 380 -0.96 2.72 9.52
C HIS A 380 -0.60 1.24 9.77
N SER A 381 0.13 0.95 10.85
CA SER A 381 0.62 -0.39 11.17
C SER A 381 -0.52 -1.40 11.43
N ARG A 382 -1.59 -0.96 12.10
CA ARG A 382 -2.75 -1.81 12.44
C ARG A 382 -3.59 -2.27 11.23
N LEU A 383 -3.40 -1.68 10.04
CA LEU A 383 -4.05 -2.18 8.83
C LEU A 383 -3.48 -3.53 8.42
N SER A 384 -4.32 -4.39 7.85
CA SER A 384 -3.87 -5.61 7.20
C SER A 384 -3.01 -5.29 5.96
N PRO A 385 -2.11 -6.20 5.54
CA PRO A 385 -1.37 -6.04 4.28
C PRO A 385 -2.28 -5.82 3.07
N GLY A 386 -3.48 -6.39 3.09
CA GLY A 386 -4.49 -6.22 2.05
C GLY A 386 -5.08 -4.82 1.97
N GLU A 387 -5.44 -4.24 3.12
CA GLU A 387 -5.97 -2.86 3.19
C GLU A 387 -4.92 -1.84 2.76
N ARG A 388 -3.66 -1.99 3.21
CA ARG A 388 -2.56 -1.12 2.75
C ARG A 388 -2.34 -1.19 1.25
N TYR A 389 -2.38 -2.40 0.69
CA TYR A 389 -2.25 -2.61 -0.76
C TYR A 389 -3.41 -1.95 -1.52
N ASP A 390 -4.65 -2.06 -1.02
CA ASP A 390 -5.81 -1.44 -1.65
C ASP A 390 -5.76 0.09 -1.57
N THR A 391 -5.35 0.69 -0.44
CA THR A 391 -5.10 2.14 -0.32
C THR A 391 -4.02 2.58 -1.30
N TRP A 392 -2.90 1.86 -1.38
CA TRP A 392 -1.81 2.16 -2.32
C TRP A 392 -2.29 2.09 -3.77
N ARG A 393 -3.08 1.07 -4.15
CA ARG A 393 -3.66 0.96 -5.49
C ARG A 393 -4.58 2.13 -5.82
N ARG A 394 -5.44 2.53 -4.88
CA ARG A 394 -6.33 3.68 -5.03
C ARG A 394 -5.55 4.98 -5.21
N ALA A 395 -4.49 5.18 -4.42
CA ALA A 395 -3.62 6.34 -4.55
C ALA A 395 -2.95 6.38 -5.94
N ARG A 396 -2.35 5.26 -6.34
CA ARG A 396 -1.70 5.10 -7.65
C ARG A 396 -2.65 5.35 -8.81
N ALA A 397 -3.89 4.86 -8.70
CA ALA A 397 -4.92 5.04 -9.73
C ALA A 397 -5.60 6.42 -9.68
N GLY A 398 -5.19 7.32 -8.79
CA GLY A 398 -5.82 8.65 -8.64
C GLY A 398 -7.24 8.63 -8.06
N LEU A 399 -7.70 7.49 -7.53
CA LEU A 399 -9.05 7.33 -6.95
C LEU A 399 -9.18 7.99 -5.58
N ILE A 400 -8.06 8.36 -4.95
CA ILE A 400 -8.04 9.17 -3.73
C ILE A 400 -7.08 10.35 -3.91
N SER A 401 -7.40 11.46 -3.26
CA SER A 401 -6.62 12.70 -3.34
C SER A 401 -6.00 13.08 -2.00
N LEU A 402 -6.36 12.39 -0.91
CA LEU A 402 -5.86 12.63 0.43
C LEU A 402 -5.43 11.31 1.06
N VAL A 403 -4.24 11.27 1.66
CA VAL A 403 -3.87 10.19 2.60
C VAL A 403 -3.55 10.78 3.96
N VAL A 404 -4.06 10.11 5.01
CA VAL A 404 -3.75 10.42 6.42
C VAL A 404 -3.06 9.21 7.05
N GLY A 405 -1.94 9.43 7.73
CA GLY A 405 -1.20 8.35 8.39
C GLY A 405 0.06 8.80 9.11
N PRO A 406 0.84 7.86 9.67
CA PRO A 406 2.13 8.14 10.30
C PRO A 406 3.21 8.33 9.24
N ARG A 407 4.49 8.37 9.65
CA ARG A 407 5.65 8.58 8.76
C ARG A 407 5.63 7.77 7.46
N SER A 408 5.14 6.53 7.47
CA SER A 408 5.09 5.66 6.29
C SER A 408 4.12 6.15 5.21
N ALA A 409 3.15 7.00 5.55
CA ALA A 409 2.22 7.60 4.59
C ALA A 409 2.92 8.56 3.61
N LEU A 410 4.10 9.09 3.96
CA LEU A 410 4.92 9.94 3.08
C LEU A 410 5.27 9.23 1.76
N PHE A 411 5.34 7.90 1.76
CA PHE A 411 5.67 7.08 0.59
C PHE A 411 4.45 6.64 -0.23
N THR A 412 3.31 7.33 -0.08
CA THR A 412 2.13 7.09 -0.92
C THR A 412 2.41 7.50 -2.37
N PRO A 413 2.04 6.69 -3.38
CA PRO A 413 2.30 6.97 -4.80
C PRO A 413 1.33 8.00 -5.36
N PHE A 414 1.54 9.26 -5.01
CA PHE A 414 0.82 10.40 -5.58
C PHE A 414 1.64 11.04 -6.70
N GLU A 415 1.07 11.04 -7.91
CA GLU A 415 1.68 11.67 -9.09
C GLU A 415 1.62 13.20 -9.00
N ASN A 416 0.50 13.74 -8.50
CA ASN A 416 0.22 15.18 -8.47
C ASN A 416 0.20 15.74 -7.04
N LEU A 417 1.16 15.36 -6.20
CA LEU A 417 1.24 15.81 -4.81
C LEU A 417 1.51 17.33 -4.75
N GLY A 418 0.62 18.08 -4.09
CA GLY A 418 0.70 19.54 -3.95
C GLY A 418 0.85 20.04 -2.51
N LEU A 419 0.59 19.19 -1.53
CA LEU A 419 0.63 19.55 -0.11
C LEU A 419 1.10 18.37 0.74
N ILE A 420 2.02 18.64 1.66
CA ILE A 420 2.39 17.73 2.74
C ILE A 420 2.23 18.48 4.06
N VAL A 421 1.35 17.99 4.93
CA VAL A 421 1.21 18.50 6.30
C VAL A 421 1.91 17.56 7.25
N VAL A 422 2.62 18.11 8.23
CA VAL A 422 3.24 17.35 9.32
C VAL A 422 2.69 17.87 10.63
N ASP A 423 1.64 17.24 11.15
CA ASP A 423 1.04 17.63 12.43
C ASP A 423 1.90 17.14 13.60
N GLU A 424 1.89 17.90 14.70
CA GLU A 424 2.77 17.69 15.86
C GLU A 424 4.23 17.39 15.46
N CYS A 425 4.83 18.22 14.60
CA CYS A 425 6.12 18.00 13.95
C CYS A 425 7.34 17.88 14.91
N HIS A 426 7.11 18.05 16.21
CA HIS A 426 8.09 17.84 17.27
C HIS A 426 8.14 16.38 17.76
N ASP A 427 7.14 15.57 17.41
CA ASP A 427 6.98 14.20 17.90
C ASP A 427 8.13 13.29 17.44
N GLN A 428 8.63 12.47 18.36
CA GLN A 428 9.78 11.59 18.11
C GLN A 428 9.47 10.45 17.14
N SER A 429 8.20 10.07 16.99
CA SER A 429 7.77 9.01 16.07
C SER A 429 8.09 9.31 14.60
N TYR A 430 8.36 10.57 14.25
CA TYR A 430 8.81 10.96 12.91
C TYR A 430 10.25 10.57 12.60
N TYR A 431 11.06 10.20 13.60
CA TYR A 431 12.41 9.69 13.37
C TYR A 431 12.42 8.17 13.21
N GLN A 432 12.80 7.70 12.03
CA GLN A 432 13.08 6.30 11.76
C GLN A 432 14.54 5.99 12.15
N THR A 433 14.75 5.20 13.20
CA THR A 433 16.08 4.78 13.67
C THR A 433 16.22 3.27 13.87
N GLU A 434 15.10 2.54 13.95
CA GLU A 434 15.07 1.09 14.24
C GLU A 434 15.61 0.23 13.09
N SER A 435 15.50 0.72 11.85
CA SER A 435 15.98 0.03 10.65
C SER A 435 16.32 1.03 9.56
N ALA A 436 17.27 0.64 8.70
CA ALA A 436 17.67 1.45 7.56
C ALA A 436 16.55 1.52 6.49
N PRO A 437 16.43 2.65 5.77
CA PRO A 437 17.18 3.90 5.96
C PRO A 437 16.76 4.65 7.24
N ALA A 438 17.72 5.29 7.90
CA ALA A 438 17.42 6.19 9.02
C ALA A 438 17.10 7.60 8.48
N TYR A 439 15.97 8.18 8.90
CA TYR A 439 15.53 9.50 8.41
C TYR A 439 14.55 10.19 9.36
N SER A 440 14.42 11.50 9.18
CA SER A 440 13.38 12.33 9.76
C SER A 440 12.26 12.53 8.75
N ALA A 441 11.06 12.04 9.03
CA ALA A 441 9.92 12.18 8.12
C ALA A 441 9.53 13.65 7.91
N ARG A 442 9.72 14.51 8.92
CA ARG A 442 9.50 15.96 8.82
C ARG A 442 10.44 16.59 7.80
N ASP A 443 11.74 16.34 7.93
CA ASP A 443 12.74 16.99 7.08
C ASP A 443 12.68 16.42 5.66
N LEU A 444 12.42 15.11 5.55
CA LEU A 444 12.18 14.46 4.27
C LEU A 444 10.91 14.98 3.59
N ALA A 445 9.83 15.26 4.32
CA ALA A 445 8.61 15.90 3.78
C ALA A 445 8.89 17.31 3.26
N ALA A 446 9.66 18.11 4.01
CA ALA A 446 10.06 19.45 3.57
C ALA A 446 10.91 19.42 2.29
N ALA A 447 11.89 18.52 2.24
CA ALA A 447 12.71 18.31 1.04
C ALA A 447 11.88 17.81 -0.14
N TYR A 448 10.99 16.84 0.10
CA TYR A 448 10.15 16.25 -0.94
C TYR A 448 9.20 17.29 -1.55
N ALA A 449 8.54 18.09 -0.70
CA ALA A 449 7.64 19.15 -1.17
C ALA A 449 8.37 20.15 -2.08
N ARG A 450 9.60 20.55 -1.70
CA ARG A 450 10.42 21.46 -2.51
C ARG A 450 10.82 20.85 -3.86
N GLN A 451 11.15 19.56 -3.90
CA GLN A 451 11.55 18.87 -5.14
C GLN A 451 10.44 18.82 -6.18
N ILE A 452 9.17 18.79 -5.73
CA ILE A 452 8.01 18.56 -6.59
C ILE A 452 7.14 19.82 -6.75
N ASN A 453 7.62 20.99 -6.32
CA ASN A 453 6.85 22.25 -6.30
C ASN A 453 5.50 22.09 -5.56
N ALA A 454 5.58 21.52 -4.35
CA ALA A 454 4.50 21.42 -3.38
C ALA A 454 4.84 22.23 -2.12
N VAL A 455 3.84 22.41 -1.26
CA VAL A 455 4.01 23.09 0.03
C VAL A 455 4.16 22.06 1.15
N CYS A 456 5.13 22.28 2.05
CA CYS A 456 5.21 21.60 3.33
C CYS A 456 4.72 22.53 4.44
N LEU A 457 3.73 22.08 5.22
CA LEU A 457 3.17 22.81 6.36
C LEU A 457 3.34 21.98 7.63
N ALA A 458 4.29 22.34 8.48
CA ALA A 458 4.55 21.63 9.73
C ALA A 458 3.89 22.35 10.90
N GLY A 459 3.05 21.64 11.64
CA GLY A 459 2.33 22.11 12.79
C GLY A 459 2.96 21.74 14.10
N SER A 460 3.02 22.67 15.07
CA SER A 460 3.34 22.30 16.44
C SER A 460 2.86 23.33 17.45
N ALA A 461 2.40 22.87 18.61
CA ALA A 461 2.25 23.73 19.79
C ALA A 461 3.59 23.98 20.51
N THR A 462 4.55 23.07 20.33
CA THR A 462 5.88 23.09 20.96
C THR A 462 6.93 22.71 19.92
N PRO A 463 7.29 23.60 18.98
CA PRO A 463 8.25 23.29 17.93
C PRO A 463 9.57 22.79 18.52
N GLY A 464 10.15 21.75 17.91
CA GLY A 464 11.47 21.28 18.31
C GLY A 464 12.54 22.33 18.03
N VAL A 465 13.63 22.32 18.81
CA VAL A 465 14.73 23.30 18.73
C VAL A 465 15.26 23.45 17.30
N VAL A 466 15.45 22.34 16.58
CA VAL A 466 15.95 22.34 15.19
C VAL A 466 14.99 23.07 14.26
N THR A 467 13.69 22.77 14.32
CA THR A 467 12.67 23.41 13.47
C THR A 467 12.50 24.90 13.81
N ALA A 468 12.53 25.25 15.09
CA ALA A 468 12.51 26.64 15.54
C ALA A 468 13.76 27.41 15.05
N PHE A 469 14.93 26.77 15.06
CA PHE A 469 16.16 27.35 14.57
C PHE A 469 16.13 27.61 13.06
N HIS A 470 15.61 26.67 12.26
CA HIS A 470 15.40 26.88 10.83
C HIS A 470 14.47 28.07 10.56
N ALA A 471 13.40 28.20 11.33
CA ALA A 471 12.48 29.33 11.23
C ALA A 471 13.16 30.67 11.61
N ALA A 472 13.95 30.69 12.69
CA ALA A 472 14.69 31.88 13.13
C ALA A 472 15.73 32.35 12.11
N ARG A 473 16.30 31.42 11.31
CA ARG A 473 17.23 31.73 10.22
C ARG A 473 16.55 32.13 8.90
N GLY A 474 15.21 32.11 8.84
CA GLY A 474 14.46 32.35 7.61
C GLY A 474 14.57 31.23 6.57
N GLU A 475 15.03 30.04 6.97
CA GLU A 475 15.04 28.86 6.11
C GLU A 475 13.65 28.21 6.03
N TRP A 476 12.80 28.47 7.03
CA TRP A 476 11.39 28.12 7.10
C TRP A 476 10.58 29.39 7.38
N GLN A 477 9.39 29.51 6.78
CA GLN A 477 8.49 30.63 7.05
C GLN A 477 7.68 30.36 8.33
N ALA A 478 7.88 31.18 9.36
CA ALA A 478 7.14 31.08 10.61
C ALA A 478 5.74 31.71 10.49
N LEU A 479 4.71 30.97 10.90
CA LEU A 479 3.32 31.41 11.04
C LEU A 479 2.89 31.17 12.49
N SER A 480 2.14 32.11 13.08
CA SER A 480 1.76 32.06 14.49
C SER A 480 0.24 32.11 14.68
N LEU A 481 -0.28 31.24 15.55
CA LEU A 481 -1.64 31.24 16.07
C LEU A 481 -1.59 31.15 17.62
N PRO A 482 -1.28 32.26 18.30
CA PRO A 482 -1.00 32.27 19.73
C PRO A 482 -2.26 32.06 20.58
N GLU A 483 -3.44 32.42 20.08
CA GLU A 483 -4.68 32.39 20.85
C GLU A 483 -5.49 31.10 20.65
N ARG A 484 -6.15 30.63 21.72
CA ARG A 484 -7.11 29.54 21.64
C ARG A 484 -8.44 30.06 21.12
N ILE A 485 -9.08 29.30 20.23
CA ILE A 485 -10.45 29.61 19.84
C ILE A 485 -11.37 29.31 21.02
N LEU A 486 -12.05 30.34 21.53
CA LEU A 486 -13.03 30.25 22.61
C LEU A 486 -14.35 29.55 22.19
N ALA A 487 -14.32 28.75 21.11
CA ALA A 487 -15.48 28.04 20.55
C ALA A 487 -16.16 27.13 21.58
N HIS A 488 -15.43 26.62 22.58
CA HIS A 488 -16.03 25.81 23.64
C HIS A 488 -16.95 26.63 24.57
N LYS A 489 -16.72 27.94 24.76
CA LYS A 489 -17.64 28.81 25.52
C LYS A 489 -18.84 29.21 24.66
N GLN A 490 -18.63 29.58 23.40
CA GLN A 490 -19.71 29.98 22.50
C GLN A 490 -20.62 28.81 22.08
N ALA A 491 -20.08 27.63 21.83
CA ALA A 491 -20.89 26.43 21.53
C ALA A 491 -21.67 25.95 22.76
N VAL A 492 -21.06 25.99 23.95
CA VAL A 492 -21.78 25.72 25.21
C VAL A 492 -22.86 26.78 25.44
N HIS A 493 -22.58 28.07 25.16
CA HIS A 493 -23.56 29.13 25.32
C HIS A 493 -24.72 28.98 24.32
N GLN A 494 -24.44 28.71 23.04
CA GLN A 494 -25.46 28.45 22.02
C GLN A 494 -26.27 27.17 22.30
N GLN A 495 -25.64 26.15 22.88
CA GLN A 495 -26.30 24.92 23.27
C GLN A 495 -27.17 25.11 24.54
N MET A 496 -26.72 25.95 25.48
CA MET A 496 -27.53 26.39 26.62
C MET A 496 -28.69 27.30 26.20
N GLU A 497 -28.49 28.21 25.24
CA GLU A 497 -29.55 29.05 24.67
C GLU A 497 -30.59 28.22 23.92
N LYS A 498 -30.16 27.23 23.13
CA LYS A 498 -31.09 26.27 22.50
C LYS A 498 -31.88 25.50 23.55
N ILE A 499 -31.25 24.95 24.59
CA ILE A 499 -31.93 24.22 25.66
C ILE A 499 -32.91 25.14 26.43
N ALA A 500 -32.55 26.40 26.66
CA ALA A 500 -33.43 27.38 27.28
C ALA A 500 -34.65 27.72 26.40
N GLN A 501 -34.46 27.83 25.09
CA GLN A 501 -35.55 28.05 24.13
C GLN A 501 -36.50 26.84 24.02
N THR A 502 -35.97 25.60 23.98
CA THR A 502 -36.81 24.39 23.97
C THR A 502 -37.53 24.18 25.31
N GLY A 503 -36.91 24.56 26.43
CA GLY A 503 -37.51 24.51 27.76
C GLY A 503 -38.64 25.52 27.95
N GLN A 504 -38.50 26.74 27.43
CA GLN A 504 -39.56 27.76 27.47
C GLN A 504 -40.75 27.40 26.57
N ALA A 505 -40.51 26.77 25.41
CA ALA A 505 -41.59 26.29 24.54
C ALA A 505 -42.40 25.13 25.16
N ALA A 506 -41.78 24.29 25.99
CA ALA A 506 -42.44 23.19 26.70
C ALA A 506 -43.19 23.64 27.98
N LEU A 507 -42.91 24.85 28.49
CA LEU A 507 -43.62 25.47 29.62
C LEU A 507 -44.76 26.39 29.17
N ALA A 508 -44.80 26.75 27.89
CA ALA A 508 -45.82 27.62 27.28
C ALA A 508 -46.90 26.83 26.48
N ALA A 509 -46.76 25.50 26.40
CA ALA A 509 -47.76 24.56 25.87
C ALA A 509 -48.34 23.75 27.03
#